data_AF-A0A2M7KSW1-F1
#
_entry.id   AF-A0A2M7KSW1-F1
#
_cell.length_a   1.000
_cell.length_b   1.000
_cell.length_c   1.000
_cell.angle_alpha   90.00
_cell.angle_beta   90.00
_cell.angle_gamma   90.00
#
_symmetry.space_group_name_H-M   'P 1'
#
loop_
_entity.id
_entity.type
_entity.pdbx_description
1 polymer ?
#
loop_
_entity_poly.entity_id
_entity_poly.type
_entity_poly.pdbx_seq_one_letter_code
_entity_poly.pdbx_strand_id
1 'polypeptide(L)'
;MGRAAQAGQAKQTKKVADLVEAREFRVVGKDGKVRAGLTVSDDVAGLALLGKDGKAGITLGTLGVTPDGTTTGLSLLGQDGKVRCTLGSTPDNGAGMGLWDKDGNAAAVLGFESDGTPRVELTDKDGKVLWEKP
;
A
#
# COMPACT_ATOMS: atom_id res chain seq x y z
N MET A 1 -58.12 21.37 24.59
CA MET A 1 -56.84 21.74 23.95
C MET A 1 -55.73 21.37 24.94
N GLY A 2 -54.69 20.58 24.67
CA GLY A 2 -54.26 19.86 23.48
C GLY A 2 -53.33 18.71 23.89
N ARG A 3 -53.33 17.63 23.11
CA ARG A 3 -52.36 16.52 23.21
C ARG A 3 -51.20 16.86 22.29
N ALA A 4 -50.03 17.16 22.84
CA ALA A 4 -48.80 17.19 22.08
C ALA A 4 -48.26 15.75 22.03
N ALA A 5 -48.47 15.08 20.90
CA ALA A 5 -47.80 13.83 20.60
C ALA A 5 -46.36 14.16 20.21
N GLN A 6 -45.41 13.77 21.06
CA GLN A 6 -43.99 13.84 20.76
C GLN A 6 -43.69 12.73 19.73
N ALA A 7 -43.50 13.13 18.47
CA ALA A 7 -43.11 12.21 17.41
C ALA A 7 -41.68 11.71 17.71
N GLY A 8 -41.57 10.43 18.05
CA GLY A 8 -40.29 9.75 18.21
C GLY A 8 -39.53 9.78 16.89
N GLN A 9 -38.38 10.45 16.87
CA GLN A 9 -37.43 10.32 15.77
C GLN A 9 -36.87 8.89 15.83
N ALA A 10 -37.35 8.02 14.95
CA ALA A 10 -36.75 6.72 14.75
C ALA A 10 -35.30 6.92 14.28
N LYS A 11 -34.33 6.52 15.10
CA LYS A 11 -32.93 6.39 14.69
C LYS A 11 -32.90 5.45 13.48
N GLN A 12 -32.70 6.00 12.28
CA GLN A 12 -32.37 5.20 11.11
C GLN A 12 -31.06 4.47 11.39
N THR A 13 -31.15 3.19 11.69
CA THR A 13 -29.99 2.30 11.66
C THR A 13 -29.58 2.16 10.20
N LYS A 14 -28.44 2.77 9.82
CA LYS A 14 -27.83 2.54 8.50
C LYS A 14 -27.60 1.04 8.34
N LYS A 15 -28.27 0.42 7.36
CA LYS A 15 -28.02 -0.97 6.99
C LYS A 15 -26.62 -1.04 6.36
N VAL A 16 -25.74 -1.85 6.93
CA VAL A 16 -24.42 -2.18 6.37
C VAL A 16 -24.64 -3.24 5.29
N ALA A 17 -23.95 -3.12 4.16
CA ALA A 17 -24.00 -4.14 3.11
C ALA A 17 -23.12 -5.33 3.52
N ASP A 18 -23.59 -6.55 3.26
CA ASP A 18 -22.82 -7.78 3.54
C ASP A 18 -21.70 -8.01 2.50
N LEU A 19 -21.92 -7.60 1.25
CA LEU A 19 -20.94 -7.66 0.15
C LEU A 19 -21.05 -6.40 -0.70
N VAL A 20 -19.90 -5.84 -1.11
CA VAL A 20 -19.84 -4.78 -2.11
C VAL A 20 -18.88 -5.17 -3.21
N GLU A 21 -19.42 -5.33 -4.42
CA GLU A 21 -18.64 -5.58 -5.63
C GLU A 21 -18.45 -4.26 -6.39
N ALA A 22 -17.21 -3.88 -6.64
CA ALA A 22 -16.88 -2.73 -7.45
C ALA A 22 -15.53 -2.93 -8.12
N ARG A 23 -15.34 -2.31 -9.28
CA ARG A 23 -14.03 -2.23 -9.94
C ARG A 23 -13.09 -1.24 -9.26
N GLU A 24 -13.65 -0.30 -8.52
CA GLU A 24 -12.90 0.72 -7.80
C GLU A 24 -13.71 1.29 -6.64
N PHE A 25 -13.05 1.56 -5.52
CA PHE A 25 -13.58 2.35 -4.41
C PHE A 25 -12.75 3.62 -4.26
N ARG A 26 -13.38 4.78 -4.20
CA ARG A 26 -12.72 6.07 -3.98
C ARG A 26 -13.29 6.77 -2.76
N VAL A 27 -12.40 7.29 -1.91
CA VAL A 27 -12.76 8.25 -0.86
C VAL A 27 -12.54 9.65 -1.41
N VAL A 28 -13.60 10.43 -1.57
CA VAL A 28 -13.56 11.80 -2.11
C VAL A 28 -13.73 12.81 -0.97
N GLY A 29 -12.79 13.73 -0.86
CA GLY A 29 -12.82 14.82 0.12
C GLY A 29 -13.88 15.88 -0.22
N LYS A 30 -14.17 16.76 0.75
CA LYS A 30 -15.11 17.90 0.56
C LYS A 30 -14.69 18.86 -0.55
N ASP A 31 -13.40 18.89 -0.88
CA ASP A 31 -12.82 19.67 -1.96
C ASP A 31 -12.89 18.97 -3.33
N GLY A 32 -13.59 17.83 -3.42
CA GLY A 32 -13.76 17.05 -4.65
C GLY A 32 -12.56 16.18 -5.02
N LYS A 33 -11.48 16.19 -4.24
CA LYS A 33 -10.26 15.41 -4.52
C LYS A 33 -10.33 14.01 -3.92
N VAL A 34 -9.79 13.02 -4.64
CA VAL A 34 -9.61 11.66 -4.10
C VAL A 34 -8.53 11.68 -3.00
N ARG A 35 -8.81 11.01 -1.88
CA ARG A 35 -7.94 10.88 -0.70
C ARG A 35 -7.53 9.45 -0.41
N ALA A 36 -8.28 8.48 -0.90
CA ALA A 36 -7.91 7.08 -0.88
C ALA A 36 -8.58 6.32 -2.01
N GLY A 37 -7.98 5.22 -2.45
CA GLY A 37 -8.57 4.36 -3.47
C GLY A 37 -8.21 2.89 -3.29
N LEU A 38 -9.17 1.99 -3.48
CA LEU A 38 -8.94 0.56 -3.71
C LEU A 38 -9.21 0.31 -5.19
N THR A 39 -8.18 -0.10 -5.93
CA THR A 39 -8.23 -0.24 -7.40
C THR A 39 -7.78 -1.64 -7.80
N VAL A 40 -8.34 -2.16 -8.88
CA VAL A 40 -7.84 -3.36 -9.54
C VAL A 40 -7.47 -2.98 -10.98
N SER A 41 -6.23 -3.25 -11.35
CA SER A 41 -5.74 -3.26 -12.74
C SER A 41 -5.62 -4.71 -13.22
N ASP A 42 -5.29 -4.92 -14.50
CA ASP A 42 -5.31 -6.25 -15.14
C ASP A 42 -4.61 -7.34 -14.30
N ASP A 43 -3.50 -7.01 -13.64
CA ASP A 43 -2.72 -7.97 -12.85
C ASP A 43 -2.50 -7.58 -11.39
N VAL A 44 -2.90 -6.37 -10.97
CA VAL A 44 -2.52 -5.83 -9.65
C VAL A 44 -3.67 -5.11 -8.96
N ALA A 45 -3.94 -5.49 -7.71
CA ALA A 45 -4.73 -4.69 -6.78
C ALA A 45 -3.85 -3.65 -6.07
N GLY A 46 -4.38 -2.44 -5.90
CA GLY A 46 -3.67 -1.30 -5.31
C GLY A 46 -4.49 -0.60 -4.24
N LEU A 47 -3.80 -0.03 -3.24
CA LEU A 47 -4.39 0.82 -2.21
C LEU A 47 -3.63 2.14 -2.14
N ALA A 48 -4.26 3.23 -2.51
CA ALA A 48 -3.65 4.55 -2.44
C ALA A 48 -4.15 5.34 -1.22
N LEU A 49 -3.25 6.05 -0.55
CA LEU A 49 -3.58 7.17 0.34
C LEU A 49 -2.97 8.45 -0.26
N LEU A 50 -3.83 9.40 -0.61
CA LEU A 50 -3.46 10.59 -1.38
C LEU A 50 -3.43 11.83 -0.49
N GLY A 51 -2.39 12.64 -0.68
CA GLY A 51 -2.21 13.92 -0.01
C GLY A 51 -3.22 14.97 -0.46
N LYS A 52 -3.17 16.15 0.18
CA LYS A 52 -4.11 17.27 -0.04
C LYS A 52 -4.14 17.79 -1.49
N ASP A 53 -3.04 17.62 -2.20
CA ASP A 53 -2.86 17.98 -3.62
C ASP A 53 -3.39 16.92 -4.59
N GLY A 54 -3.84 15.76 -4.09
CA GLY A 54 -4.24 14.62 -4.92
C GLY A 54 -3.04 13.79 -5.41
N LYS A 55 -1.82 14.14 -5.00
CA LYS A 55 -0.62 13.34 -5.25
C LYS A 55 -0.46 12.29 -4.16
N ALA A 56 0.23 11.21 -4.49
CA ALA A 56 0.71 10.25 -3.52
C ALA A 56 1.54 10.96 -2.44
N GLY A 57 1.02 11.06 -1.22
CA GLY A 57 1.85 11.39 -0.06
C GLY A 57 2.62 10.14 0.38
N ILE A 58 1.92 9.01 0.37
CA ILE A 58 2.39 7.63 0.50
C ILE A 58 1.38 6.78 -0.28
N THR A 59 1.76 6.19 -1.40
CA THR A 59 0.92 5.18 -2.08
C THR A 59 1.42 3.80 -1.74
N LEU A 60 0.52 2.87 -1.36
CA LEU A 60 0.82 1.44 -1.35
C LEU A 60 0.59 0.93 -2.79
N GLY A 61 1.67 0.93 -3.58
CA GLY A 61 1.61 0.73 -5.03
C GLY A 61 1.18 -0.67 -5.46
N THR A 62 1.48 -1.67 -4.64
CA THR A 62 1.17 -3.08 -4.87
C THR A 62 0.58 -3.65 -3.59
N LEU A 63 -0.55 -4.33 -3.73
CA LEU A 63 -1.17 -5.20 -2.73
C LEU A 63 -1.58 -6.46 -3.47
N GLY A 64 -0.60 -7.26 -3.86
CA GLY A 64 -0.91 -8.41 -4.67
C GLY A 64 0.30 -9.06 -5.28
N VAL A 65 0.03 -10.21 -5.85
CA VAL A 65 0.94 -11.03 -6.62
C VAL A 65 1.29 -10.26 -7.90
N THR A 66 2.57 -10.09 -8.20
CA THR A 66 3.03 -9.61 -9.51
C THR A 66 2.47 -10.51 -10.64
N PRO A 67 2.35 -10.02 -11.89
CA PRO A 67 1.79 -10.82 -13.00
C PRO A 67 2.44 -12.19 -13.22
N ASP A 68 3.68 -12.35 -12.79
CA ASP A 68 4.47 -13.58 -12.86
C ASP A 68 4.27 -14.53 -11.67
N GLY A 69 3.42 -14.19 -10.68
CA GLY A 69 3.11 -15.08 -9.56
C GLY A 69 4.07 -14.96 -8.37
N THR A 70 5.13 -14.16 -8.47
CA THR A 70 6.37 -14.39 -7.70
C THR A 70 6.52 -13.57 -6.42
N THR A 71 5.75 -12.49 -6.21
CA THR A 71 5.91 -11.65 -5.02
C THR A 71 4.58 -11.01 -4.61
N THR A 72 4.15 -11.26 -3.37
CA THR A 72 3.13 -10.44 -2.70
C THR A 72 3.85 -9.40 -1.87
N GLY A 73 3.67 -8.11 -2.18
CA GLY A 73 4.37 -7.07 -1.42
C GLY A 73 3.73 -5.70 -1.47
N LEU A 74 3.99 -4.92 -0.43
CA LEU A 74 3.69 -3.52 -0.24
C LEU A 74 4.85 -2.68 -0.76
N SER A 75 4.56 -1.69 -1.60
CA SER A 75 5.53 -0.69 -2.02
C SER A 75 5.11 0.69 -1.54
N LEU A 76 5.95 1.40 -0.78
CA LEU A 76 5.77 2.81 -0.48
C LEU A 76 6.37 3.64 -1.62
N LEU A 77 5.52 4.39 -2.33
CA LEU A 77 5.94 5.30 -3.38
C LEU A 77 6.16 6.71 -2.84
N GLY A 78 7.22 7.37 -3.30
CA GLY A 78 7.47 8.79 -3.10
C GLY A 78 6.56 9.67 -3.97
N GLN A 79 6.65 10.98 -3.77
CA GLN A 79 5.84 11.97 -4.50
C GLN A 79 6.09 11.98 -6.02
N ASP A 80 7.26 11.51 -6.45
CA ASP A 80 7.65 11.33 -7.85
C ASP A 80 7.19 9.98 -8.44
N GLY A 81 6.42 9.19 -7.67
CA GLY A 81 5.94 7.88 -8.08
C GLY A 81 6.98 6.76 -7.99
N LYS A 82 8.22 7.07 -7.58
CA LYS A 82 9.26 6.05 -7.42
C LYS A 82 9.13 5.30 -6.11
N VAL A 83 9.50 4.04 -6.11
CA VAL A 83 9.57 3.20 -4.91
C VAL A 83 10.61 3.76 -3.94
N ARG A 84 10.26 3.82 -2.66
CA ARG A 84 11.14 4.22 -1.54
C ARG A 84 11.32 3.10 -0.52
N CYS A 85 10.32 2.25 -0.38
CA CYS A 85 10.39 1.07 0.47
C CYS A 85 9.54 -0.05 -0.14
N THR A 86 10.00 -1.28 0.00
CA THR A 86 9.24 -2.49 -0.33
C THR A 86 9.20 -3.40 0.89
N LEU A 87 8.09 -4.10 1.10
CA LEU A 87 7.95 -5.18 2.07
C LEU A 87 7.13 -6.28 1.42
N GLY A 88 7.64 -7.49 1.32
CA GLY A 88 6.91 -8.56 0.67
C GLY A 88 7.48 -9.94 0.93
N SER A 89 6.88 -10.92 0.28
CA SER A 89 7.34 -12.30 0.27
C SER A 89 8.07 -12.62 -1.03
N THR A 90 9.18 -13.34 -0.93
CA THR A 90 9.92 -13.87 -2.06
C THR A 90 9.30 -15.19 -2.57
N PRO A 91 9.64 -15.66 -3.78
CA PRO A 91 9.04 -16.86 -4.39
C PRO A 91 9.22 -18.15 -3.58
N ASP A 92 10.25 -18.20 -2.74
CA ASP A 92 10.61 -19.30 -1.85
C ASP A 92 9.95 -19.18 -0.45
N ASN A 93 8.91 -18.36 -0.32
CA ASN A 93 8.23 -18.00 0.93
C ASN A 93 9.12 -17.28 1.97
N GLY A 94 10.29 -16.77 1.56
CA GLY A 94 11.05 -15.83 2.38
C GLY A 94 10.29 -14.50 2.53
N ALA A 95 10.66 -13.72 3.55
CA ALA A 95 10.20 -12.34 3.70
C ALA A 95 11.36 -11.39 3.36
N GLY A 96 11.06 -10.30 2.65
CA GLY A 96 12.04 -9.31 2.25
C GLY A 96 11.54 -7.88 2.46
N MET A 97 12.46 -6.99 2.80
CA MET A 97 12.25 -5.55 2.87
C MET A 97 13.40 -4.83 2.20
N GLY A 98 13.10 -3.84 1.36
CA GLY A 98 14.08 -3.01 0.68
C GLY A 98 13.85 -1.53 0.94
N LEU A 99 14.93 -0.77 1.15
CA LEU A 99 14.93 0.70 1.12
C LEU A 99 15.64 1.18 -0.13
N TRP A 100 15.05 2.15 -0.81
CA TRP A 100 15.50 2.62 -2.11
C TRP A 100 15.82 4.11 -2.06
N ASP A 101 16.93 4.52 -2.67
CA ASP A 101 17.33 5.91 -2.76
C ASP A 101 16.44 6.72 -3.73
N LYS A 102 16.73 8.02 -3.88
CA LYS A 102 15.98 8.91 -4.77
C LYS A 102 16.03 8.50 -6.24
N ASP A 103 17.10 7.83 -6.65
CA ASP A 103 17.36 7.44 -8.03
C ASP A 103 16.71 6.08 -8.34
N GLY A 104 16.44 5.28 -7.30
CA GLY A 104 15.82 3.95 -7.36
C GLY A 104 16.81 2.83 -7.10
N ASN A 105 17.99 3.13 -6.55
CA ASN A 105 18.99 2.12 -6.18
C ASN A 105 18.70 1.60 -4.77
N ALA A 106 18.99 0.33 -4.52
CA ALA A 106 18.91 -0.22 -3.18
C ALA A 106 19.92 0.51 -2.28
N ALA A 107 19.46 0.94 -1.11
CA ALA A 107 20.29 1.51 -0.04
C ALA A 107 20.40 0.54 1.15
N ALA A 108 19.37 -0.28 1.36
CA ALA A 108 19.37 -1.35 2.34
C ALA A 108 18.42 -2.47 1.91
N VAL A 109 18.80 -3.72 2.17
CA VAL A 109 17.95 -4.89 1.98
C VAL A 109 18.02 -5.76 3.23
N LEU A 110 16.87 -6.22 3.70
CA LEU A 110 16.70 -7.22 4.73
C LEU A 110 15.92 -8.38 4.11
N GLY A 111 16.38 -9.61 4.27
CA GLY A 111 15.63 -10.75 3.79
C GLY A 111 16.29 -12.08 4.10
N PHE A 112 16.04 -13.05 3.24
CA PHE A 112 16.62 -14.38 3.32
C PHE A 112 17.26 -14.74 1.98
N GLU A 113 18.37 -15.46 2.05
CA GLU A 113 18.92 -16.19 0.92
C GLU A 113 18.05 -17.40 0.57
N SER A 114 18.25 -17.98 -0.62
CA SER A 114 17.49 -19.14 -1.08
C SER A 114 17.59 -20.40 -0.20
N ASP A 115 18.62 -20.47 0.67
CA ASP A 115 18.79 -21.53 1.66
C ASP A 115 18.13 -21.21 3.02
N GLY A 116 17.44 -20.06 3.12
CA GLY A 116 16.79 -19.59 4.32
C GLY A 116 17.70 -18.86 5.30
N THR A 117 18.97 -18.61 4.96
CA THR A 117 19.87 -17.82 5.80
C THR A 117 19.40 -16.37 5.83
N PRO A 118 19.19 -15.76 7.01
CA PRO A 118 18.85 -14.34 7.08
C PRO A 118 19.98 -13.49 6.52
N ARG A 119 19.67 -12.30 6.01
CA ARG A 119 20.66 -11.37 5.52
C ARG A 119 20.20 -9.93 5.66
N VAL A 120 21.16 -9.07 6.01
CA VAL A 120 21.05 -7.61 5.95
C VAL A 120 22.21 -7.07 5.14
N GLU A 121 21.92 -6.24 4.15
CA GLU A 121 22.91 -5.57 3.29
C GLU A 121 22.67 -4.06 3.31
N LEU A 122 23.75 -3.28 3.43
CA LEU A 122 23.77 -1.83 3.24
C LEU A 122 24.70 -1.50 2.07
N THR A 123 24.22 -0.67 1.15
CA THR A 123 24.92 -0.29 -0.08
C THR A 123 25.13 1.21 -0.17
N ASP A 124 26.22 1.62 -0.80
CA ASP A 124 26.41 3.02 -1.19
C ASP A 124 25.63 3.37 -2.47
N LYS A 125 25.70 4.66 -2.85
CA LYS A 125 25.04 5.22 -4.03
C LYS A 125 25.49 4.59 -5.37
N ASP A 126 26.64 3.93 -5.38
CA ASP A 126 27.21 3.28 -6.57
C ASP A 126 26.90 1.77 -6.56
N GLY A 127 26.10 1.30 -5.59
CA GLY A 127 25.70 -0.10 -5.43
C GLY A 127 26.75 -0.97 -4.74
N LYS A 128 27.80 -0.39 -4.15
CA LYS A 128 28.83 -1.17 -3.45
C LYS A 128 28.36 -1.49 -2.03
N VAL A 129 28.51 -2.75 -1.65
CA VAL A 129 28.24 -3.21 -0.27
C VAL A 129 29.20 -2.51 0.70
N LEU A 130 28.63 -1.74 1.62
CA LEU A 130 29.34 -1.10 2.72
C LEU A 130 29.41 -2.03 3.94
N TRP A 131 28.34 -2.80 4.16
CA TRP A 131 28.23 -3.72 5.27
C TRP A 131 27.20 -4.80 4.96
N GLU A 132 27.48 -6.02 5.40
CA GLU A 132 26.55 -7.13 5.33
C GLU A 132 26.71 -8.06 6.54
N LYS A 133 25.62 -8.69 6.94
CA LYS A 133 25.59 -9.77 7.94
C LYS A 133 24.46 -10.75 7.65
N PRO A 134 24.59 -11.99 8.10
CA PRO A 134 23.42 -12.78 8.47
C PRO A 134 22.58 -12.12 9.56
#